data_AF-A0A6M0JVC3-F1
#
_entry.id   AF-A0A6M0JVC3-F1
#
_cell.length_a   1.000
_cell.length_b   1.000
_cell.length_c   1.000
_cell.angle_alpha   90.00
_cell.angle_beta   90.00
_cell.angle_gamma   90.00
#
_symmetry.space_group_name_H-M   'P 1'
#
loop_
_entity.id
_entity.type
_entity.pdbx_description
1 polymer ?
#
loop_
_entity_poly.entity_id
_entity_poly.type
_entity_poly.pdbx_seq_one_letter_code
_entity_poly.pdbx_strand_id
1 'polypeptide(L)'
;MPEGGDPLVVGIVANEPSGDLLGASLAQAIRARVPNVRFVGIAGPRMLEAGCSTLFDQERLAVMGLTEVLAHLRELLAIRAALERYFLANPPDVFIGVDAPDFNLGLERRLRDKGIRTVHFVSPTVWAWRPGRVRGIRRAVDLMLSIFPFEETFLREHGVPATYVGHPLAEAIPLEVDRLAARRALGLPEQGCLVAVLPGSRMGEVERLAEPFIETAKCCFEARPDLVFAAPMVSGRLRALFEAKLRHCAPGLPLSVVDGHSRNVLAAADCVLTASGTATLEALLLKRPMVVGYRVHPISYHLVKTLGLVKVPHVAMANLLAGRELAPELLQDRCRPELLAPALLGLLDDGDRRRFIAFEYARIHRELRRNAADSAAVAVLDLIGHPASGAPSPC
;
A
#
# COMPACT_ATOMS: atom_id res chain seq x y z
N MET A 1 -38.09 6.52 16.66
CA MET A 1 -37.00 5.61 17.07
C MET A 1 -37.59 4.22 17.04
N PRO A 2 -37.26 3.33 16.09
CA PRO A 2 -37.66 1.94 16.25
C PRO A 2 -36.68 1.31 17.25
N GLU A 3 -37.09 1.29 18.51
CA GLU A 3 -36.55 0.40 19.53
C GLU A 3 -37.06 -1.02 19.21
N GLY A 4 -36.16 -1.99 19.06
CA GLY A 4 -36.53 -3.43 19.02
C GLY A 4 -36.07 -4.27 17.81
N GLY A 5 -35.06 -3.85 17.05
CA GLY A 5 -34.39 -4.74 16.09
C GLY A 5 -33.18 -5.45 16.72
N ASP A 6 -32.90 -6.70 16.31
CA ASP A 6 -31.62 -7.34 16.62
C ASP A 6 -30.46 -6.44 16.13
N PRO A 7 -29.36 -6.34 16.89
CA PRO A 7 -28.24 -5.47 16.53
C PRO A 7 -27.60 -5.95 15.22
N LEU A 8 -27.27 -5.02 14.33
CA LEU A 8 -26.50 -5.30 13.11
C LEU A 8 -25.23 -6.11 13.44
N VAL A 9 -25.06 -7.28 12.84
CA VAL A 9 -23.89 -8.14 13.01
C VAL A 9 -23.04 -8.11 11.74
N VAL A 10 -21.81 -7.61 11.88
CA VAL A 10 -20.80 -7.58 10.81
C VAL A 10 -19.75 -8.64 11.08
N GLY A 11 -19.64 -9.59 10.15
CA GLY A 11 -18.49 -10.48 10.07
C GLY A 11 -17.28 -9.72 9.53
N ILE A 12 -16.13 -9.70 10.20
CA ILE A 12 -14.95 -8.98 9.73
C ILE A 12 -13.65 -9.77 9.95
N VAL A 13 -12.79 -9.84 8.94
CA VAL A 13 -11.54 -10.62 8.97
C VAL A 13 -10.38 -9.81 8.43
N ALA A 14 -9.41 -9.50 9.30
CA ALA A 14 -8.10 -8.95 8.96
C ALA A 14 -6.99 -9.93 9.37
N ASN A 15 -6.09 -10.24 8.43
CA ASN A 15 -5.04 -11.25 8.64
C ASN A 15 -3.63 -10.67 8.80
N GLU A 16 -3.48 -9.35 8.67
CA GLU A 16 -2.20 -8.66 8.71
C GLU A 16 -2.33 -7.31 9.47
N PRO A 17 -1.25 -6.77 10.07
CA PRO A 17 -1.30 -5.48 10.77
C PRO A 17 -1.80 -4.30 9.92
N SER A 18 -1.55 -4.31 8.60
CA SER A 18 -2.10 -3.34 7.65
C SER A 18 -3.62 -3.46 7.56
N GLY A 19 -4.14 -4.69 7.44
CA GLY A 19 -5.56 -4.99 7.44
C GLY A 19 -6.25 -4.62 8.75
N ASP A 20 -5.59 -4.87 9.90
CA ASP A 20 -6.11 -4.51 11.23
C ASP A 20 -6.36 -3.00 11.36
N LEU A 21 -5.44 -2.17 10.88
CA LEU A 21 -5.60 -0.71 10.87
C LEU A 21 -6.81 -0.28 10.02
N LEU A 22 -7.01 -0.91 8.86
CA LEU A 22 -8.13 -0.62 7.96
C LEU A 22 -9.46 -1.09 8.52
N GLY A 23 -9.49 -2.31 9.05
CA GLY A 23 -10.66 -2.90 9.69
C GLY A 23 -11.09 -2.10 10.92
N ALA A 24 -10.14 -1.62 11.73
CA ALA A 24 -10.43 -0.78 12.89
C ALA A 24 -11.06 0.55 12.47
N SER A 25 -10.49 1.21 11.47
CA SER A 25 -11.01 2.49 10.96
C SER A 25 -12.43 2.32 10.38
N LEU A 26 -12.66 1.24 9.62
CA LEU A 26 -13.98 0.91 9.08
C LEU A 26 -14.99 0.60 10.20
N ALA A 27 -14.60 -0.20 11.19
CA ALA A 27 -15.46 -0.55 12.32
C ALA A 27 -15.88 0.68 13.12
N GLN A 28 -14.96 1.63 13.36
CA GLN A 28 -15.26 2.92 13.98
C GLN A 28 -16.24 3.74 13.13
N ALA A 29 -16.02 3.84 11.83
CA ALA A 29 -16.88 4.60 10.92
C ALA A 29 -18.30 4.01 10.81
N ILE A 30 -18.45 2.68 10.80
CA ILE A 30 -19.76 2.01 10.84
C ILE A 30 -20.41 2.24 12.21
N ARG A 31 -19.69 2.08 13.32
CA ARG A 31 -20.24 2.27 14.68
C ARG A 31 -20.71 3.70 14.93
N ALA A 32 -20.03 4.69 14.35
CA ALA A 32 -20.46 6.09 14.43
C ALA A 32 -21.85 6.31 13.80
N ARG A 33 -22.26 5.46 12.85
CA ARG A 33 -23.57 5.50 12.18
C ARG A 33 -24.58 4.53 12.78
N VAL A 34 -24.12 3.38 13.28
CA VAL A 34 -24.93 2.33 13.90
C VAL A 34 -24.32 1.97 15.26
N PRO A 35 -24.66 2.69 16.35
CA PRO A 35 -24.00 2.55 17.65
C PRO A 35 -24.04 1.13 18.25
N ASN A 36 -25.11 0.38 17.97
CA ASN A 36 -25.34 -0.97 18.50
C ASN A 36 -24.77 -2.09 17.62
N VAL A 37 -23.99 -1.76 16.58
CA VAL A 37 -23.37 -2.76 15.70
C VAL A 37 -22.44 -3.70 16.49
N ARG A 38 -22.46 -4.99 16.13
CA ARG A 38 -21.55 -6.00 16.65
C ARG A 38 -20.61 -6.47 15.55
N PHE A 39 -19.31 -6.48 15.85
CA PHE A 39 -18.29 -7.01 14.93
C PHE A 39 -17.74 -8.32 15.48
N VAL A 40 -17.68 -9.35 14.63
CA VAL A 40 -17.14 -10.66 14.99
C VAL A 40 -16.32 -11.26 13.85
N GLY A 41 -15.19 -11.87 14.14
CA GLY A 41 -14.40 -12.59 13.15
C GLY A 41 -12.94 -12.73 13.56
N ILE A 42 -12.03 -12.16 12.78
CA ILE A 42 -10.60 -12.10 13.13
C ILE A 42 -10.18 -10.64 13.20
N ALA A 43 -9.79 -10.22 14.39
CA ALA A 43 -9.40 -8.87 14.72
C ALA A 43 -7.99 -8.84 15.31
N GLY A 44 -7.17 -7.90 14.86
CA GLY A 44 -5.91 -7.57 15.52
C GLY A 44 -6.10 -6.56 16.66
N PRO A 45 -4.99 -6.11 17.27
CA PRO A 45 -5.03 -5.19 18.41
C PRO A 45 -5.88 -3.94 18.17
N ARG A 46 -5.80 -3.31 16.99
CA ARG A 46 -6.53 -2.07 16.69
C ARG A 46 -8.02 -2.33 16.49
N MET A 47 -8.38 -3.43 15.85
CA MET A 47 -9.79 -3.81 15.71
C MET A 47 -10.39 -4.20 17.06
N LEU A 48 -9.64 -4.87 17.93
CA LEU A 48 -10.07 -5.16 19.31
C LEU A 48 -10.30 -3.86 20.10
N GLU A 49 -9.38 -2.89 20.01
CA GLU A 49 -9.56 -1.53 20.59
C GLU A 49 -10.79 -0.80 20.02
N ALA A 50 -11.11 -1.00 18.74
CA ALA A 50 -12.32 -0.51 18.09
C ALA A 50 -13.60 -1.29 18.49
N GLY A 51 -13.49 -2.25 19.40
CA GLY A 51 -14.60 -3.02 19.95
C GLY A 51 -15.05 -4.19 19.08
N CYS A 52 -14.18 -4.73 18.22
CA CYS A 52 -14.42 -5.99 17.53
C CYS A 52 -14.18 -7.18 18.46
N SER A 53 -14.90 -8.27 18.24
CA SER A 53 -14.65 -9.57 18.89
C SER A 53 -13.88 -10.48 17.95
N THR A 54 -12.86 -11.17 18.47
CA THR A 54 -12.08 -12.15 17.69
C THR A 54 -12.44 -13.58 18.08
N LEU A 55 -12.53 -14.45 17.08
CA LEU A 55 -12.75 -15.90 17.23
C LEU A 55 -11.43 -16.68 17.26
N PHE A 56 -10.38 -16.09 16.69
CA PHE A 56 -9.04 -16.65 16.59
C PHE A 56 -8.01 -15.53 16.78
N ASP A 57 -6.87 -15.83 17.39
CA ASP A 57 -5.78 -14.85 17.52
C ASP A 57 -5.15 -14.54 16.15
N GLN A 58 -5.00 -13.26 15.82
CA GLN A 58 -4.40 -12.81 14.56
C GLN A 58 -2.95 -13.32 14.41
N GLU A 59 -2.21 -13.50 15.51
CA GLU A 59 -0.83 -14.01 15.50
C GLU A 59 -0.71 -15.39 14.85
N ARG A 60 -1.79 -16.19 14.86
CA ARG A 60 -1.85 -17.51 14.21
C ARG A 60 -1.90 -17.43 12.68
N LEU A 61 -2.05 -16.24 12.11
CA LEU A 61 -2.16 -15.99 10.67
C LEU A 61 -0.92 -15.29 10.10
N ALA A 62 -0.06 -14.72 10.96
CA ALA A 62 1.15 -14.01 10.54
C ALA A 62 2.27 -15.01 10.21
N VAL A 63 2.69 -15.09 8.95
CA VAL A 63 3.71 -16.04 8.48
C VAL A 63 5.11 -15.39 8.48
N MET A 64 6.10 -16.07 9.07
CA MET A 64 7.52 -15.85 8.83
C MET A 64 8.13 -17.13 8.21
N GLY A 65 9.03 -17.00 7.22
CA GLY A 65 9.85 -18.13 6.71
C GLY A 65 9.20 -19.05 5.64
N LEU A 66 10.04 -19.86 4.96
CA LEU A 66 9.70 -20.68 3.76
C LEU A 66 9.31 -22.15 4.06
N THR A 67 9.88 -22.78 5.10
CA THR A 67 9.57 -24.16 5.51
C THR A 67 8.32 -24.24 6.40
N GLU A 68 8.06 -23.17 7.12
CA GLU A 68 6.86 -22.96 7.93
C GLU A 68 5.61 -22.75 7.04
N VAL A 69 5.77 -22.29 5.79
CA VAL A 69 4.67 -22.01 4.83
C VAL A 69 3.72 -23.18 4.61
N LEU A 70 4.24 -24.41 4.50
CA LEU A 70 3.43 -25.60 4.22
C LEU A 70 2.58 -26.02 5.43
N ALA A 71 3.15 -25.92 6.64
CA ALA A 71 2.43 -26.18 7.89
C ALA A 71 1.39 -25.08 8.14
N HIS A 72 1.76 -23.82 7.93
CA HIS A 72 0.84 -22.69 8.05
C HIS A 72 -0.27 -22.72 7.01
N LEU A 73 -0.02 -23.21 5.79
CA LEU A 73 -1.09 -23.35 4.81
C LEU A 73 -2.21 -24.29 5.32
N ARG A 74 -1.86 -25.38 6.00
CA ARG A 74 -2.85 -26.27 6.62
C ARG A 74 -3.63 -25.57 7.72
N GLU A 75 -2.94 -24.81 8.59
CA GLU A 75 -3.58 -24.04 9.65
C GLU A 75 -4.51 -22.95 9.10
N LEU A 76 -4.06 -22.17 8.10
CA LEU A 76 -4.85 -21.16 7.42
C LEU A 76 -6.12 -21.76 6.80
N LEU A 77 -6.00 -22.91 6.14
CA LEU A 77 -7.16 -23.62 5.59
C LEU A 77 -8.11 -24.12 6.69
N ALA A 78 -7.58 -24.57 7.82
CA ALA A 78 -8.38 -25.02 8.96
C ALA A 78 -9.13 -23.85 9.62
N ILE A 79 -8.47 -22.71 9.84
CA ILE A 79 -9.08 -21.49 10.37
C ILE A 79 -10.17 -21.00 9.41
N ARG A 80 -9.89 -20.95 8.11
CA ARG A 80 -10.89 -20.57 7.11
C ARG A 80 -12.11 -21.48 7.11
N ALA A 81 -11.93 -22.80 7.23
CA ALA A 81 -13.04 -23.75 7.35
C ALA A 81 -13.82 -23.58 8.67
N ALA A 82 -13.13 -23.21 9.76
CA ALA A 82 -13.79 -22.93 11.03
C ALA A 82 -14.62 -21.65 10.99
N LEU A 83 -14.09 -20.56 10.39
CA LEU A 83 -14.84 -19.33 10.14
C LEU A 83 -16.06 -19.57 9.26
N GLU A 84 -15.90 -20.34 8.18
CA GLU A 84 -17.03 -20.73 7.32
C GLU A 84 -18.12 -21.42 8.14
N ARG A 85 -17.79 -22.46 8.91
CA ARG A 85 -18.78 -23.14 9.77
C ARG A 85 -19.43 -22.19 10.77
N TYR A 86 -18.65 -21.29 11.38
CA TYR A 86 -19.16 -20.32 12.34
C TYR A 86 -20.18 -19.38 11.70
N PHE A 87 -19.84 -18.74 10.57
CA PHE A 87 -20.72 -17.79 9.89
C PHE A 87 -21.90 -18.46 9.20
N LEU A 88 -21.82 -19.74 8.83
CA LEU A 88 -22.99 -20.48 8.35
C LEU A 88 -23.96 -20.85 9.48
N ALA A 89 -23.44 -21.09 10.70
CA ALA A 89 -24.27 -21.34 11.88
C ALA A 89 -24.80 -20.04 12.52
N ASN A 90 -24.07 -18.93 12.34
CA ASN A 90 -24.38 -17.60 12.87
C ASN A 90 -24.24 -16.58 11.74
N PRO A 91 -25.21 -16.52 10.79
CA PRO A 91 -25.10 -15.66 9.62
C PRO A 91 -25.02 -14.18 10.01
N PRO A 92 -23.96 -13.46 9.60
CA PRO A 92 -23.91 -12.01 9.77
C PRO A 92 -24.78 -11.32 8.70
N ASP A 93 -25.16 -10.08 8.94
CA ASP A 93 -25.85 -9.24 7.95
C ASP A 93 -24.94 -8.94 6.75
N VAL A 94 -23.63 -8.82 7.00
CA VAL A 94 -22.59 -8.70 5.99
C VAL A 94 -21.27 -9.26 6.50
N PHE A 95 -20.54 -9.95 5.63
CA PHE A 95 -19.15 -10.33 5.85
C PHE A 95 -18.20 -9.41 5.10
N ILE A 96 -17.15 -8.94 5.75
CA ILE A 96 -16.13 -8.04 5.21
C ILE A 96 -14.75 -8.69 5.33
N GLY A 97 -14.16 -9.07 4.21
CA GLY A 97 -12.74 -9.44 4.15
C GLY A 97 -11.89 -8.19 3.97
N VAL A 98 -10.93 -7.96 4.86
CA VAL A 98 -10.01 -6.81 4.78
C VAL A 98 -8.64 -7.29 4.33
N ASP A 99 -8.26 -6.87 3.12
CA ASP A 99 -7.03 -7.30 2.43
C ASP A 99 -6.92 -8.84 2.38
N ALA A 100 -5.70 -9.38 2.29
CA ALA A 100 -5.41 -10.82 2.30
C ALA A 100 -6.28 -11.62 1.31
N PRO A 101 -6.30 -11.24 0.01
CA PRO A 101 -7.23 -11.77 -0.99
C PRO A 101 -7.16 -13.29 -1.17
N ASP A 102 -5.98 -13.90 -0.99
CA ASP A 102 -5.83 -15.36 -1.13
C ASP A 102 -6.53 -16.14 0.00
N PHE A 103 -6.72 -15.52 1.17
CA PHE A 103 -7.53 -16.05 2.26
C PHE A 103 -9.00 -15.66 2.11
N ASN A 104 -9.27 -14.35 2.06
CA ASN A 104 -10.60 -13.76 2.20
C ASN A 104 -11.52 -14.03 0.99
N LEU A 105 -11.07 -13.81 -0.26
CA LEU A 105 -11.92 -14.01 -1.45
C LEU A 105 -12.50 -15.43 -1.55
N GLY A 106 -11.74 -16.40 -1.07
CA GLY A 106 -12.22 -17.76 -1.08
C GLY A 106 -13.21 -18.07 0.05
N LEU A 107 -13.11 -17.40 1.20
CA LEU A 107 -14.11 -17.50 2.28
C LEU A 107 -15.39 -16.79 1.84
N GLU A 108 -15.25 -15.56 1.34
CA GLU A 108 -16.33 -14.75 0.78
C GLU A 108 -17.13 -15.52 -0.25
N ARG A 109 -16.46 -16.17 -1.23
CA ARG A 109 -17.16 -17.00 -2.22
C ARG A 109 -18.03 -18.07 -1.57
N ARG A 110 -17.53 -18.78 -0.55
CA ARG A 110 -18.29 -19.86 0.11
C ARG A 110 -19.48 -19.33 0.91
N LEU A 111 -19.31 -18.18 1.57
CA LEU A 111 -20.39 -17.52 2.30
C LEU A 111 -21.46 -16.96 1.34
N ARG A 112 -21.02 -16.35 0.24
CA ARG A 112 -21.89 -15.81 -0.80
C ARG A 112 -22.69 -16.88 -1.54
N ASP A 113 -22.06 -18.02 -1.83
CA ASP A 113 -22.74 -19.21 -2.38
C ASP A 113 -23.88 -19.72 -1.45
N LYS A 114 -23.88 -19.31 -0.17
CA LYS A 114 -24.91 -19.62 0.82
C LYS A 114 -25.85 -18.44 1.13
N GLY A 115 -25.75 -17.34 0.40
CA GLY A 115 -26.64 -16.18 0.50
C GLY A 115 -26.21 -15.09 1.48
N ILE A 116 -25.04 -15.21 2.12
CA ILE A 116 -24.49 -14.15 2.98
C ILE A 116 -23.90 -13.06 2.09
N ARG A 117 -24.20 -11.78 2.39
CA ARG A 117 -23.65 -10.64 1.67
C ARG A 117 -22.16 -10.49 1.96
N THR A 118 -21.35 -10.29 0.92
CA THR A 118 -19.90 -10.19 1.07
C THR A 118 -19.32 -8.90 0.48
N VAL A 119 -18.43 -8.28 1.25
CA VAL A 119 -17.66 -7.10 0.86
C VAL A 119 -16.18 -7.44 0.97
N HIS A 120 -15.39 -7.02 0.00
CA HIS A 120 -13.93 -7.09 0.09
C HIS A 120 -13.36 -5.67 0.16
N PHE A 121 -12.57 -5.38 1.18
CA PHE A 121 -11.93 -4.10 1.38
C PHE A 121 -10.44 -4.18 1.01
N VAL A 122 -10.04 -3.32 0.07
CA VAL A 122 -8.75 -3.33 -0.65
C VAL A 122 -8.73 -4.34 -1.79
N SER A 123 -8.89 -3.83 -3.01
CA SER A 123 -8.84 -4.68 -4.20
C SER A 123 -7.44 -5.28 -4.38
N PRO A 124 -7.33 -6.59 -4.68
CA PRO A 124 -6.03 -7.18 -5.02
C PRO A 124 -5.54 -6.65 -6.36
N THR A 125 -4.45 -5.89 -6.38
CA THR A 125 -3.85 -5.36 -7.63
C THR A 125 -3.43 -6.43 -8.65
N VAL A 126 -3.46 -7.72 -8.25
CA VAL A 126 -3.20 -8.90 -9.08
C VAL A 126 -4.05 -9.00 -10.35
N TRP A 127 -5.23 -8.37 -10.38
CA TRP A 127 -6.06 -8.33 -11.59
C TRP A 127 -5.33 -7.65 -12.77
N ALA A 128 -4.43 -6.71 -12.50
CA ALA A 128 -3.72 -5.93 -13.53
C ALA A 128 -2.81 -6.80 -14.41
N TRP A 129 -2.31 -7.93 -13.88
CA TRP A 129 -1.44 -8.85 -14.63
C TRP A 129 -2.05 -10.24 -14.86
N ARG A 130 -3.23 -10.54 -14.29
CA ARG A 130 -3.98 -11.79 -14.51
C ARG A 130 -5.49 -11.53 -14.57
N PRO A 131 -6.02 -11.03 -15.70
CA PRO A 131 -7.45 -10.70 -15.85
C PRO A 131 -8.38 -11.91 -15.61
N GLY A 132 -7.87 -13.13 -15.82
CA GLY A 132 -8.60 -14.37 -15.50
C GLY A 132 -9.04 -14.48 -14.03
N ARG A 133 -8.31 -13.85 -13.07
CA ARG A 133 -8.67 -13.86 -11.64
C ARG A 133 -9.89 -12.98 -11.32
N VAL A 134 -10.23 -12.01 -12.18
CA VAL A 134 -11.39 -11.11 -11.97
C VAL A 134 -12.70 -11.89 -11.93
N ARG A 135 -12.80 -13.00 -12.69
CA ARG A 135 -13.94 -13.92 -12.62
C ARG A 135 -14.12 -14.55 -11.23
N GLY A 136 -13.01 -14.81 -10.54
CA GLY A 136 -13.02 -15.30 -9.16
C GLY A 136 -13.53 -14.23 -8.18
N ILE A 137 -13.05 -12.99 -8.34
CA ILE A 137 -13.50 -11.84 -7.55
C ILE A 137 -15.00 -11.62 -7.72
N ARG A 138 -15.49 -11.58 -8.97
CA ARG A 138 -16.92 -11.42 -9.28
C ARG A 138 -17.83 -12.45 -8.63
N ARG A 139 -17.33 -13.68 -8.43
CA ARG A 139 -18.10 -14.73 -7.74
C ARG A 139 -18.04 -14.59 -6.22
N ALA A 140 -16.97 -14.00 -5.70
CA ALA A 140 -16.70 -13.89 -4.27
C ALA A 140 -17.43 -12.72 -3.61
N VAL A 141 -17.55 -11.57 -4.29
CA VAL A 141 -17.99 -10.32 -3.66
C VAL A 141 -19.33 -9.83 -4.20
N ASP A 142 -20.15 -9.26 -3.31
CA ASP A 142 -21.28 -8.38 -3.69
C ASP A 142 -20.84 -6.92 -3.85
N LEU A 143 -19.75 -6.52 -3.19
CA LEU A 143 -19.14 -5.19 -3.34
C LEU A 143 -17.62 -5.25 -3.10
N MET A 144 -16.86 -4.60 -3.98
CA MET A 144 -15.44 -4.35 -3.81
C MET A 144 -15.20 -2.89 -3.38
N LEU A 145 -14.52 -2.66 -2.26
CA LEU A 145 -14.09 -1.33 -1.86
C LEU A 145 -12.65 -1.10 -2.34
N SER A 146 -12.50 -0.32 -3.40
CA SER A 146 -11.21 -0.05 -4.03
C SER A 146 -10.54 1.21 -3.46
N ILE A 147 -9.21 1.22 -3.46
CA ILE A 147 -8.40 2.29 -2.87
C ILE A 147 -7.66 3.13 -3.91
N PHE A 148 -7.75 2.74 -5.18
CA PHE A 148 -7.33 3.55 -6.31
C PHE A 148 -8.49 3.86 -7.27
N PRO A 149 -8.50 5.03 -7.93
CA PRO A 149 -9.59 5.43 -8.81
C PRO A 149 -9.70 4.54 -10.05
N PHE A 150 -8.58 4.07 -10.60
CA PHE A 150 -8.57 3.20 -11.77
C PHE A 150 -9.09 1.77 -11.49
N GLU A 151 -9.05 1.32 -10.23
CA GLU A 151 -9.55 -0.01 -9.83
C GLU A 151 -11.06 -0.11 -10.03
N GLU A 152 -11.81 0.90 -9.59
CA GLU A 152 -13.28 0.89 -9.69
C GLU A 152 -13.72 0.77 -11.16
N THR A 153 -13.13 1.59 -12.02
CA THR A 153 -13.45 1.59 -13.46
C THR A 153 -13.20 0.21 -14.06
N PHE A 154 -12.00 -0.34 -13.84
CA PHE A 154 -11.64 -1.67 -14.35
C PHE A 154 -12.55 -2.78 -13.82
N LEU A 155 -12.85 -2.78 -12.51
CA LEU A 155 -13.68 -3.81 -11.88
C LEU A 155 -15.12 -3.76 -12.41
N ARG A 156 -15.69 -2.57 -12.56
CA ARG A 156 -17.04 -2.37 -13.10
C ARG A 156 -17.15 -2.82 -14.56
N GLU A 157 -16.15 -2.51 -15.40
CA GLU A 157 -16.07 -2.99 -16.79
C GLU A 157 -16.08 -4.52 -16.88
N HIS A 158 -15.57 -5.21 -15.87
CA HIS A 158 -15.56 -6.67 -15.77
C HIS A 158 -16.74 -7.25 -14.97
N GLY A 159 -17.75 -6.42 -14.68
CA GLY A 159 -18.98 -6.82 -14.00
C GLY A 159 -18.82 -7.13 -12.51
N VAL A 160 -17.81 -6.57 -11.85
CA VAL A 160 -17.66 -6.59 -10.38
C VAL A 160 -18.20 -5.26 -9.83
N PRO A 161 -19.23 -5.27 -8.97
CA PRO A 161 -19.63 -4.06 -8.26
C PRO A 161 -18.47 -3.54 -7.41
N ALA A 162 -18.08 -2.30 -7.63
CA ALA A 162 -16.95 -1.69 -6.94
C ALA A 162 -17.22 -0.23 -6.61
N THR A 163 -16.69 0.25 -5.49
CA THR A 163 -16.76 1.66 -5.07
C THR A 163 -15.36 2.12 -4.70
N TYR A 164 -14.90 3.21 -5.31
CA TYR A 164 -13.65 3.86 -4.92
C TYR A 164 -13.84 4.69 -3.64
N VAL A 165 -13.22 4.24 -2.55
CA VAL A 165 -13.39 4.86 -1.23
C VAL A 165 -12.30 5.87 -0.87
N GLY A 166 -11.21 5.94 -1.63
CA GLY A 166 -10.02 6.72 -1.26
C GLY A 166 -8.89 5.86 -0.72
N HIS A 167 -7.71 6.46 -0.56
CA HIS A 167 -6.51 5.72 -0.15
C HIS A 167 -6.20 5.95 1.34
N PRO A 168 -6.09 4.90 2.17
CA PRO A 168 -5.83 5.06 3.61
C PRO A 168 -4.55 5.84 3.94
N LEU A 169 -3.47 5.63 3.19
CA LEU A 169 -2.24 6.42 3.35
C LEU A 169 -2.41 7.91 3.04
N ALA A 170 -3.34 8.28 2.16
CA ALA A 170 -3.63 9.68 1.85
C ALA A 170 -4.31 10.40 3.03
N GLU A 171 -5.05 9.68 3.87
CA GLU A 171 -5.59 10.23 5.12
C GLU A 171 -4.53 10.31 6.22
N ALA A 172 -3.67 9.29 6.32
CA ALA A 172 -2.66 9.22 7.36
C ALA A 172 -1.49 10.21 7.14
N ILE A 173 -1.24 10.64 5.91
CA ILE A 173 -0.16 11.58 5.58
C ILE A 173 -0.77 12.99 5.44
N PRO A 174 -0.26 13.99 6.18
CA PRO A 174 -0.77 15.36 6.08
C PRO A 174 -0.47 15.95 4.70
N LEU A 175 -1.33 16.86 4.24
CA LEU A 175 -1.15 17.55 2.95
C LEU A 175 0.12 18.40 2.93
N GLU A 176 0.43 19.03 4.07
CA GLU A 176 1.63 19.82 4.30
C GLU A 176 2.60 19.05 5.19
N VAL A 177 3.86 18.98 4.78
CA VAL A 177 4.90 18.20 5.44
C VAL A 177 6.02 19.13 5.87
N ASP A 178 6.25 19.23 7.19
CA ASP A 178 7.41 19.94 7.72
C ASP A 178 8.69 19.11 7.52
N ARG A 179 9.41 19.45 6.45
CA ARG A 179 10.68 18.83 6.09
C ARG A 179 11.76 19.06 7.16
N LEU A 180 11.77 20.23 7.80
CA LEU A 180 12.79 20.58 8.78
C LEU A 180 12.58 19.79 10.07
N ALA A 181 11.32 19.66 10.51
CA ALA A 181 10.97 18.78 11.62
C ALA A 181 11.37 17.31 11.35
N ALA A 182 11.13 16.81 10.14
CA ALA A 182 11.55 15.46 9.75
C ALA A 182 13.08 15.27 9.78
N ARG A 183 13.85 16.28 9.33
CA ARG A 183 15.31 16.26 9.42
C ARG A 183 15.81 16.24 10.87
N ARG A 184 15.26 17.10 11.73
CA ARG A 184 15.57 17.16 13.17
C ARG A 184 15.28 15.85 13.89
N ALA A 185 14.11 15.26 13.62
CA ALA A 185 13.71 13.99 14.23
C ALA A 185 14.65 12.82 13.88
N LEU A 186 15.38 12.92 12.76
CA LEU A 186 16.31 11.90 12.28
C LEU A 186 17.78 12.25 12.55
N GLY A 187 18.08 13.42 13.15
CA GLY A 187 19.44 13.91 13.30
C GLY A 187 20.15 14.18 11.96
N LEU A 188 19.39 14.48 10.90
CA LEU A 188 19.92 14.79 9.57
C LEU A 188 20.24 16.29 9.44
N PRO A 189 21.17 16.69 8.55
CA PRO A 189 21.51 18.10 8.34
C PRO A 189 20.30 18.98 8.00
N GLU A 190 20.14 20.08 8.74
CA GLU A 190 19.03 21.04 8.51
C GLU A 190 19.19 21.82 7.20
N GLN A 191 20.43 22.01 6.74
CA GLN A 191 20.80 22.67 5.50
C GLN A 191 21.29 21.66 4.46
N GLY A 192 21.44 22.10 3.21
CA GLY A 192 21.85 21.26 2.10
C GLY A 192 20.70 20.47 1.47
N CYS A 193 20.97 19.89 0.31
CA CYS A 193 20.00 19.17 -0.49
C CYS A 193 20.08 17.67 -0.19
N LEU A 194 19.00 17.12 0.38
CA LEU A 194 18.96 15.74 0.84
C LEU A 194 18.32 14.83 -0.20
N VAL A 195 19.01 13.76 -0.57
CA VAL A 195 18.47 12.70 -1.43
C VAL A 195 18.17 11.46 -0.59
N ALA A 196 16.92 11.02 -0.61
CA ALA A 196 16.54 9.74 -0.01
C ALA A 196 16.85 8.60 -0.99
N VAL A 197 17.51 7.55 -0.51
CA VAL A 197 17.89 6.37 -1.31
C VAL A 197 17.16 5.13 -0.76
N LEU A 198 16.15 4.65 -1.48
CA LEU A 198 15.29 3.53 -1.07
C LEU A 198 15.46 2.34 -2.01
N PRO A 199 16.43 1.44 -1.78
CA PRO A 199 16.74 0.32 -2.67
C PRO A 199 15.71 -0.83 -2.62
N GLY A 200 14.71 -0.75 -1.73
CA GLY A 200 13.64 -1.74 -1.60
C GLY A 200 13.47 -2.26 -0.17
N SER A 201 12.39 -2.99 0.06
CA SER A 201 12.05 -3.55 1.38
C SER A 201 12.33 -5.05 1.47
N ARG A 202 12.61 -5.70 0.34
CA ARG A 202 12.87 -7.14 0.26
C ARG A 202 14.35 -7.41 -0.01
N MET A 203 14.85 -8.55 0.50
CA MET A 203 16.23 -8.98 0.31
C MET A 203 16.68 -8.92 -1.15
N GLY A 204 15.93 -9.56 -2.05
CA GLY A 204 16.28 -9.58 -3.47
C GLY A 204 16.26 -8.19 -4.13
N GLU A 205 15.46 -7.25 -3.64
CA GLU A 205 15.48 -5.87 -4.15
C GLU A 205 16.79 -5.18 -3.74
N VAL A 206 17.14 -5.23 -2.45
CA VAL A 206 18.38 -4.65 -1.93
C VAL A 206 19.61 -5.28 -2.59
N GLU A 207 19.64 -6.61 -2.78
CA GLU A 207 20.72 -7.31 -3.48
C GLU A 207 20.96 -6.76 -4.89
N ARG A 208 19.88 -6.44 -5.64
CA ARG A 208 19.95 -5.99 -7.04
C ARG A 208 20.07 -4.48 -7.21
N LEU A 209 19.55 -3.70 -6.27
CA LEU A 209 19.36 -2.26 -6.42
C LEU A 209 20.28 -1.42 -5.54
N ALA A 210 20.81 -1.95 -4.43
CA ALA A 210 21.67 -1.17 -3.55
C ALA A 210 22.91 -0.65 -4.30
N GLU A 211 23.59 -1.52 -5.05
CA GLU A 211 24.80 -1.17 -5.81
C GLU A 211 24.56 -0.08 -6.86
N PRO A 212 23.63 -0.23 -7.84
CA PRO A 212 23.39 0.84 -8.80
C PRO A 212 22.90 2.13 -8.14
N PHE A 213 22.21 2.07 -6.98
CA PHE A 213 21.76 3.26 -6.28
C PHE A 213 22.90 3.96 -5.52
N ILE A 214 23.79 3.21 -4.90
CA ILE A 214 24.98 3.74 -4.22
C ILE A 214 25.92 4.38 -5.24
N GLU A 215 26.16 3.72 -6.36
CA GLU A 215 26.97 4.27 -7.46
C GLU A 215 26.31 5.50 -8.07
N THR A 216 24.99 5.52 -8.22
CA THR A 216 24.24 6.73 -8.63
C THR A 216 24.47 7.87 -7.66
N ALA A 217 24.34 7.62 -6.35
CA ALA A 217 24.56 8.63 -5.32
C ALA A 217 26.00 9.14 -5.33
N LYS A 218 26.99 8.26 -5.54
CA LYS A 218 28.40 8.61 -5.73
C LYS A 218 28.59 9.53 -6.93
N CYS A 219 28.08 9.19 -8.12
CA CYS A 219 28.17 10.05 -9.30
C CYS A 219 27.50 11.42 -9.07
N CYS A 220 26.35 11.44 -8.38
CA CYS A 220 25.69 12.70 -8.04
C CYS A 220 26.53 13.55 -7.08
N PHE A 221 27.14 12.93 -6.07
CA PHE A 221 28.01 13.62 -5.12
C PHE A 221 29.28 14.18 -5.76
N GLU A 222 29.90 13.43 -6.68
CA GLU A 222 31.06 13.89 -7.46
C GLU A 222 30.72 15.13 -8.31
N ALA A 223 29.50 15.21 -8.85
CA ALA A 223 29.01 16.38 -9.60
C ALA A 223 28.53 17.53 -8.70
N ARG A 224 27.96 17.22 -7.52
CA ARG A 224 27.36 18.15 -6.56
C ARG A 224 27.78 17.77 -5.12
N PRO A 225 28.95 18.22 -4.65
CA PRO A 225 29.48 17.86 -3.32
C PRO A 225 28.66 18.38 -2.12
N ASP A 226 27.67 19.25 -2.35
CA ASP A 226 26.73 19.75 -1.35
C ASP A 226 25.58 18.77 -1.04
N LEU A 227 25.46 17.67 -1.79
CA LEU A 227 24.43 16.66 -1.58
C LEU A 227 24.72 15.81 -0.34
N VAL A 228 23.65 15.54 0.42
CA VAL A 228 23.65 14.58 1.53
C VAL A 228 22.66 13.47 1.24
N PHE A 229 22.95 12.25 1.68
CA PHE A 229 22.13 11.08 1.36
C PHE A 229 21.63 10.39 2.63
N ALA A 230 20.41 9.86 2.58
CA ALA A 230 19.87 9.03 3.64
C ALA A 230 19.17 7.79 3.08
N ALA A 231 19.48 6.61 3.62
CA ALA A 231 18.90 5.34 3.18
C ALA A 231 18.18 4.62 4.33
N PRO A 232 16.84 4.54 4.32
CA PRO A 232 16.10 3.83 5.35
C PRO A 232 16.09 2.30 5.10
N MET A 233 16.36 1.51 6.14
CA MET A 233 16.44 0.04 6.07
C MET A 233 15.43 -0.59 7.02
N VAL A 234 14.50 -1.41 6.50
CA VAL A 234 13.39 -1.97 7.30
C VAL A 234 13.82 -3.05 8.30
N SER A 235 15.04 -3.58 8.20
CA SER A 235 15.57 -4.56 9.15
C SER A 235 17.09 -4.51 9.24
N GLY A 236 17.65 -4.95 10.37
CA GLY A 236 19.10 -5.03 10.58
C GLY A 236 19.83 -5.89 9.55
N ARG A 237 19.18 -6.95 9.02
CA ARG A 237 19.75 -7.80 7.97
C ARG A 237 19.92 -7.04 6.64
N LEU A 238 18.91 -6.25 6.24
CA LEU A 238 19.00 -5.43 5.04
C LEU A 238 19.99 -4.28 5.20
N ARG A 239 20.03 -3.69 6.39
CA ARG A 239 21.04 -2.70 6.76
C ARG A 239 22.45 -3.23 6.58
N ALA A 240 22.76 -4.38 7.17
CA ALA A 240 24.09 -4.98 7.06
C ALA A 240 24.48 -5.25 5.60
N LEU A 241 23.55 -5.74 4.77
CA LEU A 241 23.77 -5.94 3.34
C LEU A 241 24.05 -4.62 2.62
N PHE A 242 23.22 -3.60 2.86
CA PHE A 242 23.38 -2.30 2.23
C PHE A 242 24.70 -1.64 2.62
N GLU A 243 25.05 -1.63 3.91
CA GLU A 243 26.31 -1.08 4.41
C GLU A 243 27.54 -1.83 3.85
N ALA A 244 27.46 -3.16 3.68
CA ALA A 244 28.54 -3.92 3.05
C ALA A 244 28.76 -3.48 1.60
N LYS A 245 27.69 -3.28 0.83
CA LYS A 245 27.76 -2.73 -0.52
C LYS A 245 28.25 -1.28 -0.54
N LEU A 246 27.83 -0.45 0.42
CA LEU A 246 28.27 0.95 0.55
C LEU A 246 29.78 1.03 0.76
N ARG A 247 30.32 0.24 1.69
CA ARG A 247 31.78 0.19 1.94
C ARG A 247 32.57 -0.27 0.72
N HIS A 248 32.00 -1.16 -0.09
CA HIS A 248 32.65 -1.66 -1.30
C HIS A 248 32.61 -0.65 -2.46
N CYS A 249 31.46 -0.04 -2.73
CA CYS A 249 31.24 0.77 -3.93
C CYS A 249 31.63 2.25 -3.71
N ALA A 250 31.39 2.79 -2.53
CA ALA A 250 31.52 4.22 -2.24
C ALA A 250 31.84 4.50 -0.74
N PRO A 251 33.01 4.09 -0.22
CA PRO A 251 33.34 4.21 1.20
C PRO A 251 33.40 5.66 1.74
N GLY A 252 33.56 6.66 0.87
CA GLY A 252 33.61 8.08 1.24
C GLY A 252 32.31 8.86 1.02
N LEU A 253 31.23 8.21 0.59
CA LEU A 253 29.96 8.88 0.31
C LEU A 253 29.28 9.33 1.62
N PRO A 254 28.88 10.60 1.80
CA PRO A 254 28.13 11.05 2.96
C PRO A 254 26.67 10.55 2.92
N LEU A 255 26.51 9.25 3.18
CA LEU A 255 25.23 8.55 3.19
C LEU A 255 24.95 7.96 4.57
N SER A 256 23.90 8.48 5.22
CA SER A 256 23.41 7.98 6.51
C SER A 256 22.45 6.81 6.31
N VAL A 257 22.76 5.64 6.89
CA VAL A 257 21.83 4.51 6.92
C VAL A 257 20.95 4.62 8.17
N VAL A 258 19.63 4.65 7.97
CA VAL A 258 18.63 4.86 9.03
C VAL A 258 17.85 3.57 9.26
N ASP A 259 17.65 3.17 10.51
CA ASP A 259 16.81 2.00 10.83
C ASP A 259 15.33 2.36 10.74
N GLY A 260 14.60 1.69 9.87
CA GLY A 260 13.18 1.95 9.63
C GLY A 260 12.93 3.39 9.14
N HIS A 261 11.87 4.01 9.66
CA HIS A 261 11.52 5.43 9.44
C HIS A 261 11.53 5.91 7.97
N SER A 262 11.21 5.03 7.02
CA SER A 262 11.22 5.35 5.58
C SER A 262 10.42 6.61 5.25
N ARG A 263 9.22 6.75 5.85
CA ARG A 263 8.36 7.92 5.69
C ARG A 263 9.01 9.22 6.19
N ASN A 264 9.74 9.18 7.29
CA ASN A 264 10.43 10.36 7.81
C ASN A 264 11.62 10.74 6.92
N VAL A 265 12.35 9.75 6.40
CA VAL A 265 13.45 10.01 5.45
C VAL A 265 12.91 10.60 4.14
N LEU A 266 11.79 10.08 3.63
CA LEU A 266 11.09 10.68 2.49
C LEU A 266 10.63 12.10 2.82
N ALA A 267 10.02 12.33 3.99
CA ALA A 267 9.56 13.65 4.41
C ALA A 267 10.69 14.68 4.51
N ALA A 268 11.90 14.24 4.91
CA ALA A 268 13.12 15.06 5.04
C ALA A 268 13.79 15.40 3.70
N ALA A 269 13.48 14.68 2.62
CA ALA A 269 14.20 14.76 1.36
C ALA A 269 13.77 15.92 0.45
N ASP A 270 14.67 16.30 -0.45
CA ASP A 270 14.44 17.17 -1.59
C ASP A 270 14.05 16.38 -2.84
N CYS A 271 14.75 15.27 -3.09
CA CYS A 271 14.47 14.31 -4.15
C CYS A 271 14.65 12.88 -3.64
N VAL A 272 14.06 11.92 -4.35
CA VAL A 272 14.07 10.50 -3.96
C VAL A 272 14.61 9.64 -5.09
N LEU A 273 15.55 8.76 -4.79
CA LEU A 273 15.95 7.64 -5.64
C LEU A 273 15.34 6.36 -5.05
N THR A 274 14.34 5.79 -5.69
CA THR A 274 13.56 4.69 -5.11
C THR A 274 13.40 3.51 -6.05
N ALA A 275 13.33 2.32 -5.46
CA ALA A 275 12.76 1.16 -6.10
C ALA A 275 11.27 1.39 -6.46
N SER A 276 10.76 0.60 -7.39
CA SER A 276 9.31 0.53 -7.64
C SER A 276 8.58 -0.07 -6.43
N GLY A 277 7.36 0.42 -6.16
CA GLY A 277 6.48 -0.10 -5.12
C GLY A 277 5.76 0.99 -4.35
N THR A 278 5.31 0.66 -3.13
CA THR A 278 4.57 1.57 -2.23
C THR A 278 5.36 2.83 -1.89
N ALA A 279 6.70 2.78 -1.91
CA ALA A 279 7.55 3.94 -1.72
C ALA A 279 7.27 5.07 -2.74
N THR A 280 6.88 4.73 -3.97
CA THR A 280 6.51 5.72 -4.99
C THR A 280 5.21 6.45 -4.63
N LEU A 281 4.26 5.75 -4.01
CA LEU A 281 3.04 6.37 -3.50
C LEU A 281 3.33 7.25 -2.29
N GLU A 282 4.11 6.77 -1.31
CA GLU A 282 4.46 7.58 -0.13
C GLU A 282 5.23 8.85 -0.52
N ALA A 283 6.18 8.75 -1.46
CA ALA A 283 6.90 9.91 -1.97
C ALA A 283 5.97 10.91 -2.69
N LEU A 284 4.97 10.43 -3.46
CA LEU A 284 3.92 11.28 -4.03
C LEU A 284 3.11 11.98 -2.92
N LEU A 285 2.64 11.22 -1.93
CA LEU A 285 1.86 11.77 -0.82
C LEU A 285 2.66 12.82 -0.03
N LEU A 286 3.97 12.66 0.08
CA LEU A 286 4.88 13.62 0.71
C LEU A 286 5.39 14.75 -0.21
N LYS A 287 4.90 14.82 -1.46
CA LYS A 287 5.28 15.83 -2.48
C LYS A 287 6.75 15.81 -2.86
N ARG A 288 7.38 14.63 -2.87
CA ARG A 288 8.80 14.47 -3.13
C ARG A 288 9.02 14.01 -4.58
N PRO A 289 9.63 14.85 -5.43
CA PRO A 289 10.09 14.44 -6.76
C PRO A 289 10.99 13.22 -6.65
N MET A 290 10.90 12.30 -7.61
CA MET A 290 11.61 11.02 -7.52
C MET A 290 12.08 10.52 -8.87
N VAL A 291 13.14 9.71 -8.84
CA VAL A 291 13.61 8.84 -9.92
C VAL A 291 13.39 7.40 -9.49
N VAL A 292 12.79 6.60 -10.37
CA VAL A 292 12.45 5.20 -10.09
C VAL A 292 13.40 4.28 -10.84
N GLY A 293 14.16 3.47 -10.11
CA GLY A 293 15.04 2.44 -10.65
C GLY A 293 14.57 1.06 -10.23
N TYR A 294 14.41 0.12 -11.16
CA TYR A 294 13.99 -1.24 -10.76
C TYR A 294 14.56 -2.35 -11.65
N ARG A 295 14.98 -3.44 -11.02
CA ARG A 295 15.51 -4.67 -11.64
C ARG A 295 14.81 -5.88 -11.04
N VAL A 296 14.14 -6.67 -11.88
CA VAL A 296 13.58 -7.96 -11.45
C VAL A 296 14.56 -9.06 -11.83
N HIS A 297 14.34 -10.27 -11.33
CA HIS A 297 15.16 -11.41 -11.73
C HIS A 297 15.06 -11.62 -13.26
N PRO A 298 16.16 -11.82 -14.00
CA PRO A 298 16.14 -11.92 -15.47
C PRO A 298 15.16 -12.96 -16.01
N ILE A 299 15.04 -14.12 -15.34
CA ILE A 299 14.08 -15.17 -15.69
C ILE A 299 12.64 -14.67 -15.54
N SER A 300 12.34 -13.98 -14.42
CA SER A 300 11.00 -13.40 -14.19
C SER A 300 10.69 -12.31 -15.20
N TYR A 301 11.66 -11.46 -15.54
CA TYR A 301 11.51 -10.43 -16.56
C TYR A 301 11.22 -11.04 -17.93
N HIS A 302 12.02 -12.02 -18.34
CA HIS A 302 11.85 -12.71 -19.62
C HIS A 302 10.50 -13.41 -19.68
N LEU A 303 10.08 -14.11 -18.62
CA LEU A 303 8.78 -14.77 -18.58
C LEU A 303 7.61 -13.77 -18.70
N VAL A 304 7.66 -12.67 -17.93
CA VAL A 304 6.61 -11.65 -17.94
C VAL A 304 6.53 -10.92 -19.28
N LYS A 305 7.67 -10.65 -19.91
CA LYS A 305 7.76 -10.04 -21.24
C LYS A 305 7.30 -10.99 -22.35
N THR A 306 7.77 -12.24 -22.34
CA THR A 306 7.43 -13.27 -23.33
C THR A 306 5.95 -13.65 -23.26
N LEU A 307 5.34 -13.62 -22.08
CA LEU A 307 3.90 -13.87 -21.92
C LEU A 307 3.01 -12.64 -22.17
N GLY A 308 3.58 -11.47 -22.52
CA GLY A 308 2.81 -10.25 -22.82
C GLY A 308 1.97 -9.75 -21.63
N LEU A 309 2.41 -10.01 -20.39
CA LEU A 309 1.63 -9.77 -19.18
C LEU A 309 1.74 -8.33 -18.64
N VAL A 310 2.60 -7.49 -19.23
CA VAL A 310 2.73 -6.07 -18.87
C VAL A 310 1.98 -5.23 -19.90
N LYS A 311 0.81 -4.72 -19.51
CA LYS A 311 -0.01 -3.82 -20.33
C LYS A 311 -0.12 -2.40 -19.77
N VAL A 312 0.55 -2.13 -18.64
CA VAL A 312 0.52 -0.82 -18.00
C VAL A 312 1.65 0.07 -18.53
N PRO A 313 1.36 1.35 -18.84
CA PRO A 313 2.35 2.28 -19.41
C PRO A 313 3.42 2.72 -18.41
N HIS A 314 3.13 2.57 -17.11
CA HIS A 314 3.98 2.97 -16.00
C HIS A 314 4.05 1.87 -14.95
N VAL A 315 5.20 1.74 -14.29
CA VAL A 315 5.42 0.81 -13.18
C VAL A 315 5.34 1.53 -11.84
N ALA A 316 5.68 2.81 -11.78
CA ALA A 316 5.57 3.60 -10.56
C ALA A 316 4.12 4.01 -10.29
N MET A 317 3.66 3.83 -9.04
CA MET A 317 2.31 4.23 -8.64
C MET A 317 2.09 5.74 -8.83
N ALA A 318 3.15 6.54 -8.62
CA ALA A 318 3.11 7.97 -8.84
C ALA A 318 2.72 8.36 -10.28
N ASN A 319 3.28 7.68 -11.27
CA ASN A 319 2.99 7.93 -12.68
C ASN A 319 1.65 7.35 -13.12
N LEU A 320 1.28 6.17 -12.59
CA LEU A 320 -0.04 5.58 -12.82
C LEU A 320 -1.16 6.50 -12.36
N LEU A 321 -1.02 7.10 -11.17
CA LEU A 321 -2.00 8.05 -10.64
C LEU A 321 -1.97 9.40 -11.36
N ALA A 322 -0.80 9.82 -11.83
CA ALA A 322 -0.67 11.05 -12.62
C ALA A 322 -1.20 10.90 -14.06
N GLY A 323 -1.32 9.68 -14.57
CA GLY A 323 -1.64 9.39 -15.97
C GLY A 323 -0.55 9.81 -16.96
N ARG A 324 0.66 10.14 -16.46
CA ARG A 324 1.82 10.58 -17.24
C ARG A 324 3.11 10.38 -16.43
N GLU A 325 4.25 10.45 -17.12
CA GLU A 325 5.56 10.38 -16.47
C GLU A 325 5.88 11.70 -15.75
N LEU A 326 5.74 11.72 -14.42
CA LEU A 326 6.27 12.77 -13.54
C LEU A 326 7.58 12.34 -12.89
N ALA A 327 7.72 11.03 -12.61
CA ALA A 327 8.92 10.40 -12.09
C ALA A 327 9.61 9.58 -13.19
N PRO A 328 10.85 9.90 -13.61
CA PRO A 328 11.55 9.10 -14.61
C PRO A 328 11.67 7.62 -14.18
N GLU A 329 11.31 6.69 -15.07
CA GLU A 329 11.39 5.24 -14.82
C GLU A 329 12.53 4.59 -15.60
N LEU A 330 13.49 4.03 -14.87
CA LEU A 330 14.71 3.40 -15.41
C LEU A 330 14.70 1.93 -15.01
N LEU A 331 14.13 1.09 -15.88
CA LEU A 331 13.86 -0.32 -15.62
C LEU A 331 14.92 -1.24 -16.25
N GLN A 332 15.19 -2.37 -15.58
CA GLN A 332 16.11 -3.43 -16.00
C GLN A 332 17.49 -2.89 -16.40
N ASP A 333 17.87 -3.03 -17.67
CA ASP A 333 19.16 -2.60 -18.22
C ASP A 333 19.35 -1.08 -18.14
N ARG A 334 18.25 -0.32 -18.06
CA ARG A 334 18.30 1.14 -17.88
C ARG A 334 18.54 1.55 -16.43
N CYS A 335 18.35 0.66 -15.45
CA CYS A 335 18.59 0.92 -14.03
C CYS A 335 20.10 0.89 -13.74
N ARG A 336 20.85 1.84 -14.30
CA ARG A 336 22.32 1.92 -14.17
C ARG A 336 22.76 3.36 -13.87
N PRO A 337 23.89 3.56 -13.18
CA PRO A 337 24.28 4.88 -12.68
C PRO A 337 24.37 5.95 -13.76
N GLU A 338 24.83 5.58 -14.96
CA GLU A 338 25.02 6.49 -16.10
C GLU A 338 23.70 7.09 -16.61
N LEU A 339 22.56 6.48 -16.27
CA LEU A 339 21.23 6.98 -16.63
C LEU A 339 20.48 7.52 -15.41
N LEU A 340 20.68 6.90 -14.24
CA LEU A 340 20.04 7.30 -13.00
C LEU A 340 20.58 8.65 -12.49
N ALA A 341 21.91 8.85 -12.52
CA ALA A 341 22.53 10.06 -11.99
C ALA A 341 22.14 11.31 -12.79
N PRO A 342 22.19 11.34 -14.15
CA PRO A 342 21.72 12.50 -14.90
C PRO A 342 20.23 12.79 -14.70
N ALA A 343 19.39 11.76 -14.56
CA ALA A 343 17.96 11.95 -14.29
C ALA A 343 17.72 12.57 -12.90
N LEU A 344 18.48 12.15 -11.89
CA LEU A 344 18.38 12.66 -10.53
C LEU A 344 18.93 14.09 -10.43
N LEU A 345 20.11 14.36 -11.00
CA LEU A 345 20.69 15.70 -11.06
C LEU A 345 19.79 16.66 -11.85
N GLY A 346 19.25 16.23 -12.98
CA GLY A 346 18.30 17.04 -13.77
C GLY A 346 17.05 17.41 -12.99
N LEU A 347 16.56 16.54 -12.09
CA LEU A 347 15.47 16.92 -11.17
C LEU A 347 15.95 17.85 -10.05
N LEU A 348 17.13 17.63 -9.48
CA LEU A 348 17.68 18.46 -8.41
C LEU A 348 17.92 19.91 -8.86
N ASP A 349 18.45 20.08 -10.08
CA ASP A 349 18.84 21.38 -10.64
C ASP A 349 17.65 22.15 -11.24
N ASP A 350 16.56 21.46 -11.61
CA ASP A 350 15.36 22.08 -12.17
C ASP A 350 14.31 22.40 -11.07
N GLY A 351 14.45 23.59 -10.48
CA GLY A 351 13.53 24.06 -9.44
C GLY A 351 12.07 24.22 -9.90
N ASP A 352 11.83 24.60 -11.16
CA ASP A 352 10.49 24.75 -11.72
C ASP A 352 9.82 23.39 -11.91
N ARG A 353 10.53 22.42 -12.47
CA ARG A 353 10.05 21.05 -12.61
C ARG A 353 9.74 20.41 -11.26
N ARG A 354 10.57 20.64 -10.22
CA ARG A 354 10.28 20.16 -8.86
C ARG A 354 9.01 20.78 -8.28
N ARG A 355 8.82 22.09 -8.43
CA ARG A 355 7.59 22.77 -8.01
C ARG A 355 6.36 22.23 -8.72
N PHE A 356 6.47 22.01 -10.04
CA PHE A 356 5.39 21.44 -10.84
C PHE A 356 5.02 20.01 -10.40
N ILE A 357 6.02 19.14 -10.20
CA ILE A 357 5.80 17.77 -9.70
C ILE A 357 5.14 17.81 -8.31
N ALA A 358 5.62 18.65 -7.40
CA ALA A 358 5.03 18.80 -6.07
C ALA A 358 3.57 19.28 -6.14
N PHE A 359 3.26 20.23 -7.04
CA PHE A 359 1.89 20.70 -7.28
C PHE A 359 0.97 19.57 -7.76
N GLU A 360 1.39 18.78 -8.76
CA GLU A 360 0.62 17.63 -9.26
C GLU A 360 0.42 16.56 -8.18
N TYR A 361 1.47 16.26 -7.42
CA TYR A 361 1.39 15.34 -6.29
C TYR A 361 0.47 15.83 -5.17
N ALA A 362 0.33 17.15 -4.99
CA ALA A 362 -0.65 17.72 -4.07
C ALA A 362 -2.08 17.58 -4.59
N ARG A 363 -2.31 17.81 -5.88
CA ARG A 363 -3.60 17.56 -6.52
C ARG A 363 -4.03 16.10 -6.33
N ILE A 364 -3.16 15.14 -6.69
CA ILE A 364 -3.44 13.71 -6.57
C ILE A 364 -3.69 13.30 -5.12
N HIS A 365 -2.92 13.81 -4.16
CA HIS A 365 -3.16 13.50 -2.74
C HIS A 365 -4.54 13.97 -2.27
N ARG A 366 -4.98 15.18 -2.65
CA ARG A 366 -6.34 15.63 -2.33
C ARG A 366 -7.41 14.73 -2.96
N GLU A 367 -7.19 14.27 -4.19
CA GLU A 367 -8.11 13.32 -4.86
C GLU A 367 -8.15 11.96 -4.16
N LEU A 368 -7.02 11.48 -3.65
CA LEU A 368 -6.95 10.24 -2.89
C LEU A 368 -7.58 10.34 -1.49
N ARG A 369 -7.72 11.55 -0.95
CA ARG A 369 -8.20 11.84 0.40
C ARG A 369 -9.72 11.99 0.40
N ARG A 370 -10.43 10.85 0.43
CA ARG A 370 -11.90 10.77 0.35
C ARG A 370 -12.56 10.24 1.62
N ASN A 371 -11.88 10.39 2.76
CA ASN A 371 -12.30 9.87 4.05
C ASN A 371 -12.64 8.37 3.95
N ALA A 372 -11.61 7.56 3.66
CA ALA A 372 -11.77 6.21 3.15
C ALA A 372 -12.61 5.29 4.04
N ALA A 373 -12.50 5.42 5.36
CA ALA A 373 -13.29 4.66 6.30
C ALA A 373 -14.78 5.04 6.27
N ASP A 374 -15.09 6.34 6.20
CA ASP A 374 -16.47 6.83 6.12
C ASP A 374 -17.14 6.46 4.79
N SER A 375 -16.42 6.65 3.67
CA SER A 375 -16.91 6.25 2.34
C SER A 375 -17.15 4.74 2.26
N ALA A 376 -16.26 3.93 2.85
CA ALA A 376 -16.43 2.48 2.96
C ALA A 376 -17.64 2.11 3.83
N ALA A 377 -17.81 2.75 4.99
CA ALA A 377 -18.94 2.50 5.88
C ALA A 377 -20.28 2.79 5.19
N VAL A 378 -20.40 3.92 4.48
CA VAL A 378 -21.60 4.25 3.70
C VAL A 378 -21.89 3.18 2.65
N ALA A 379 -20.89 2.80 1.86
CA ALA A 379 -21.07 1.81 0.80
C ALA A 379 -21.47 0.41 1.35
N VAL A 380 -20.95 0.01 2.52
CA VAL A 380 -21.34 -1.23 3.19
C VAL A 380 -22.78 -1.16 3.70
N LEU A 381 -23.15 -0.06 4.35
CA LEU A 381 -24.49 0.11 4.94
C LEU A 381 -25.58 0.20 3.85
N ASP A 382 -25.29 0.88 2.74
CA ASP A 382 -26.17 0.94 1.57
C ASP A 382 -26.40 -0.45 0.96
N LEU A 383 -25.35 -1.28 0.88
CA LEU A 383 -25.44 -2.65 0.34
C LEU A 383 -26.44 -3.52 1.12
N ILE A 384 -26.54 -3.34 2.44
CA ILE A 384 -27.42 -4.11 3.32
C ILE A 384 -28.75 -3.41 3.62
N GLY A 385 -29.07 -2.33 2.90
CA GLY A 385 -30.35 -1.63 3.05
C GLY A 385 -30.52 -0.90 4.38
N HIS A 386 -29.41 -0.54 5.05
CA HIS A 386 -29.41 0.34 6.22
C HIS A 386 -28.97 1.75 5.76
N PRO A 387 -29.88 2.59 5.22
CA PRO A 387 -29.49 3.89 4.70
C PRO A 387 -28.80 4.71 5.78
N ALA A 388 -27.61 5.22 5.47
CA ALA A 388 -26.87 6.09 6.37
C ALA A 388 -27.73 7.33 6.68
N SER A 389 -28.22 7.44 7.91
CA SER A 389 -28.84 8.68 8.36
C SER A 389 -27.73 9.74 8.52
N GLY A 390 -27.69 10.71 7.59
CA GLY A 390 -26.91 11.95 7.78
C GLY A 390 -25.68 12.19 6.90
N ALA A 391 -25.71 11.88 5.60
CA ALA A 391 -24.76 12.53 4.68
C ALA A 391 -25.29 13.92 4.26
N PRO A 392 -24.48 15.01 4.32
CA PRO A 392 -24.87 16.29 3.74
C PRO A 392 -24.98 16.13 2.22
N SER A 393 -26.08 16.61 1.65
CA SER A 393 -26.26 16.65 0.19
C SER A 393 -25.16 17.49 -0.45
N PRO A 394 -24.53 17.03 -1.55
CA PRO A 394 -23.65 17.90 -2.32
C PRO A 394 -24.51 18.96 -3.02
N CYS A 395 -24.28 20.23 -2.70
CA CYS A 395 -24.71 21.37 -3.50
C CYS A 395 -23.81 21.54 -4.73
#